data_AF-A0A1W9U110-F1
#
_entry.id   AF-A0A1W9U110-F1
#
_cell.length_a   1.000
_cell.length_b   1.000
_cell.length_c   1.000
_cell.angle_alpha   90.00
_cell.angle_beta   90.00
_cell.angle_gamma   90.00
#
_symmetry.space_group_name_H-M   'P 1'
#
loop_
_entity.id
_entity.type
_entity.pdbx_description
1 polymer ?
#
loop_
_entity_poly.entity_id
_entity_poly.type
_entity_poly.pdbx_seq_one_letter_code
_entity_poly.pdbx_strand_id
1 'polypeptide(L)'
;MHSDLNPNQYWDIIKTYGVVRILGIQGKPVSVKDEEIASLKTLHGTDRTVRNQAYMKEGDRVMIMEGPLKGLTGFYIKHKGKADKVVISIELLQRSLAVEIEDLSVEKIN
;
A
#
# COMPACT_ATOMS: atom_id res chain seq x y z
N MET A 1 23.48 6.84 -0.77
CA MET A 1 23.87 8.07 -0.09
C MET A 1 23.20 8.05 1.27
N HIS A 2 23.95 7.79 2.33
CA HIS A 2 23.45 7.94 3.70
C HIS A 2 23.73 9.41 4.07
N SER A 3 22.67 10.19 4.32
CA SER A 3 22.77 11.60 4.68
C SER A 3 22.17 11.76 6.08
N ASP A 4 22.83 12.56 6.91
CA ASP A 4 22.33 12.93 8.24
C ASP A 4 21.22 13.99 8.17
N LEU A 5 20.88 14.48 6.96
CA LEU A 5 19.91 15.54 6.68
C LEU A 5 20.05 16.71 7.65
N ASN A 6 21.29 17.14 7.88
CA ASN A 6 21.54 18.34 8.66
C ASN A 6 20.81 19.57 8.04
N PRO A 7 20.55 20.63 8.83
CA PRO A 7 19.70 21.73 8.38
C PRO A 7 20.12 22.38 7.06
N ASN A 8 21.43 22.52 6.81
CA ASN A 8 21.92 23.11 5.56
C ASN A 8 21.63 22.20 4.37
N GLN A 9 21.94 20.90 4.51
CA GLN A 9 21.67 19.92 3.47
C GLN A 9 20.16 19.77 3.17
N TYR A 10 19.31 19.87 4.20
CA TYR A 10 17.86 19.89 4.04
C TYR A 10 17.41 21.05 3.13
N TRP A 11 17.91 22.27 3.39
CA TRP A 11 17.57 23.45 2.60
C TRP A 11 18.07 23.36 1.17
N ASP A 12 19.27 22.82 0.95
CA ASP A 12 19.83 22.63 -0.39
C ASP A 12 18.95 21.68 -1.23
N ILE A 13 18.44 20.60 -0.62
CA ILE A 13 17.54 19.65 -1.28
C ILE A 13 16.19 20.30 -1.59
N ILE A 14 15.55 20.95 -0.61
CA ILE A 14 14.20 21.54 -0.81
C ILE A 14 14.21 22.71 -1.81
N LYS A 15 15.33 23.45 -1.94
CA LYS A 15 15.46 24.53 -2.93
C LYS A 15 15.75 24.02 -4.35
N THR A 16 16.08 22.74 -4.52
CA THR A 16 16.35 22.17 -5.84
C THR A 16 15.07 22.17 -6.67
N TYR A 17 15.14 22.70 -7.90
CA TYR A 17 13.98 22.76 -8.81
C TYR A 17 13.38 21.36 -9.04
N GLY A 18 12.06 21.25 -8.91
CA GLY A 18 11.32 19.99 -9.04
C GLY A 18 11.20 19.19 -7.74
N VAL A 19 11.89 19.56 -6.66
CA VAL A 19 11.68 18.96 -5.33
C VAL A 19 10.47 19.60 -4.65
N VAL A 20 9.45 18.79 -4.33
CA VAL A 20 8.24 19.27 -3.66
C VAL A 20 8.37 19.18 -2.13
N ARG A 21 8.83 18.02 -1.62
CA ARG A 21 8.98 17.75 -0.18
C ARG A 21 9.85 16.52 0.06
N ILE A 22 10.45 16.47 1.24
CA ILE A 22 11.04 15.25 1.82
C ILE A 22 9.97 14.55 2.65
N LEU A 23 9.80 13.24 2.46
CA LEU A 23 8.84 12.44 3.24
C LEU A 23 9.37 12.15 4.65
N GLY A 24 8.46 12.06 5.62
CA GLY A 24 8.82 11.92 7.02
C GLY A 24 7.62 11.72 7.92
N ILE A 25 7.89 11.38 9.19
CA ILE A 25 6.88 11.19 10.23
C ILE A 25 6.80 12.48 11.04
N GLN A 26 5.58 13.01 11.24
CA GLN A 26 5.35 14.28 11.96
C GLN A 26 6.21 15.45 11.42
N GLY A 27 6.41 15.51 10.10
CA GLY A 27 7.18 16.56 9.45
C GLY A 27 8.70 16.46 9.58
N LYS A 28 9.22 15.43 10.27
CA LYS A 28 10.66 15.17 10.37
C LYS A 28 11.06 14.10 9.38
N PRO A 29 12.09 14.32 8.54
CA PRO A 29 12.63 13.26 7.69
C PRO A 29 13.03 12.05 8.52
N VAL A 30 12.72 10.86 8.02
CA VAL A 30 13.04 9.59 8.69
C VAL A 30 13.81 8.72 7.72
N SER A 31 14.88 8.09 8.19
CA SER A 31 15.62 7.09 7.41
C SER A 31 14.71 5.92 7.08
N VAL A 32 14.61 5.63 5.79
CA VAL A 32 13.96 4.41 5.27
C VAL A 32 14.93 3.25 5.45
N LYS A 33 14.42 2.06 5.78
CA LYS A 33 15.27 0.88 5.98
C LYS A 33 15.90 0.45 4.64
N ASP A 34 17.14 -0.03 4.67
CA ASP A 34 17.82 -0.48 3.45
C ASP A 34 17.05 -1.59 2.72
N GLU A 35 16.37 -2.47 3.47
CA GLU A 35 15.48 -3.52 2.92
C GLU A 35 14.33 -2.92 2.10
N GLU A 36 13.70 -1.84 2.58
CA GLU A 36 12.60 -1.17 1.87
C GLU A 36 13.11 -0.52 0.57
N ILE A 37 14.31 0.08 0.60
CA ILE A 37 14.96 0.63 -0.60
C ILE A 37 15.30 -0.49 -1.59
N ALA A 38 15.82 -1.61 -1.11
CA ALA A 38 16.16 -2.77 -1.94
C ALA A 38 14.92 -3.34 -2.64
N SER A 39 13.81 -3.51 -1.91
CA SER A 39 12.53 -3.95 -2.49
C SER A 39 12.04 -3.02 -3.60
N LEU A 40 12.11 -1.69 -3.40
CA LEU A 40 11.72 -0.71 -4.42
C LEU A 40 12.63 -0.77 -5.67
N LYS A 41 13.95 -0.95 -5.49
CA LYS A 41 14.89 -1.09 -6.61
C LYS A 41 14.63 -2.35 -7.43
N THR A 42 14.25 -3.46 -6.80
CA THR A 42 13.89 -4.71 -7.49
C THR A 42 12.69 -4.51 -8.41
N LEU A 43 11.70 -3.71 -7.99
CA LEU A 43 10.54 -3.39 -8.83
C LEU A 43 10.93 -2.54 -10.06
N HIS A 44 11.94 -1.68 -9.92
CA HIS A 44 12.35 -0.69 -10.93
C HIS A 44 13.05 -1.29 -12.18
N GLY A 45 13.14 -2.61 -12.29
CA GLY A 45 13.65 -3.31 -13.49
C GLY A 45 12.67 -4.32 -14.08
N THR A 46 11.44 -4.38 -13.57
CA THR A 46 10.42 -5.32 -14.06
C THR A 46 9.54 -4.63 -15.11
N ASP A 47 9.27 -5.30 -16.23
CA ASP A 47 8.34 -4.84 -17.29
C ASP A 47 6.85 -4.94 -16.86
N ARG A 48 6.63 -4.98 -15.54
CA ARG A 48 5.31 -5.07 -14.92
C ARG A 48 4.79 -3.66 -14.72
N THR A 49 3.54 -3.44 -15.07
CA THR A 49 2.84 -2.18 -14.80
C THR A 49 2.66 -2.01 -13.29
N VAL A 50 3.66 -1.41 -12.62
CA VAL A 50 3.57 -1.08 -11.20
C VAL A 50 2.61 0.11 -11.05
N ARG A 51 1.43 -0.15 -10.51
CA ARG A 51 0.49 0.90 -10.10
C ARG A 51 0.64 1.15 -8.60
N ASN A 52 0.73 2.42 -8.20
CA ASN A 52 0.60 2.77 -6.80
C ASN A 52 -0.77 2.36 -6.31
N GLN A 53 -0.82 1.48 -5.31
CA GLN A 53 -2.03 1.12 -4.59
C GLN A 53 -2.01 1.71 -3.18
N ALA A 54 -3.19 1.96 -2.63
CA ALA A 54 -3.32 2.37 -1.24
C ALA A 54 -2.83 1.25 -0.33
N TYR A 55 -2.05 1.61 0.70
CA TYR A 55 -1.60 0.65 1.70
C TYR A 55 -2.80 0.16 2.51
N MET A 56 -3.02 -1.17 2.50
CA MET A 56 -4.10 -1.82 3.26
C MET A 56 -3.60 -2.33 4.62
N LYS A 57 -4.43 -2.18 5.63
CA LYS A 57 -4.25 -2.74 6.98
C LYS A 57 -5.40 -3.68 7.30
N GLU A 58 -5.13 -4.69 8.13
CA GLU A 58 -6.18 -5.57 8.65
C GLU A 58 -7.33 -4.75 9.25
N GLY A 59 -8.57 -5.09 8.87
CA GLY A 59 -9.78 -4.37 9.24
C GLY A 59 -10.13 -3.21 8.32
N ASP A 60 -9.30 -2.86 7.33
CA ASP A 60 -9.68 -1.85 6.33
C ASP A 60 -10.91 -2.33 5.53
N ARG A 61 -11.84 -1.39 5.30
CA ARG A 61 -12.97 -1.63 4.41
C ARG A 61 -12.50 -1.55 2.97
N VAL A 62 -12.88 -2.55 2.17
CA VAL A 62 -12.46 -2.68 0.78
C VAL A 62 -13.65 -3.01 -0.13
N MET A 63 -13.51 -2.72 -1.42
CA MET A 63 -14.44 -3.08 -2.47
C MET A 63 -13.73 -3.89 -3.55
N ILE A 64 -14.39 -4.92 -4.06
CA ILE A 64 -13.90 -5.69 -5.21
C ILE A 64 -14.17 -4.90 -6.49
N MET A 65 -13.14 -4.74 -7.32
CA MET A 65 -13.18 -3.88 -8.50
C MET A 65 -13.46 -4.66 -9.79
N GLU A 66 -13.19 -5.96 -9.82
CA GLU A 66 -13.24 -6.79 -11.01
C GLU A 66 -13.80 -8.20 -10.74
N GLY A 67 -14.20 -8.90 -11.80
CA GLY A 67 -14.73 -10.26 -11.71
C GLY A 67 -16.20 -10.35 -11.24
N PRO A 68 -16.68 -11.58 -10.96
CA PRO A 68 -18.10 -11.83 -10.66
C PRO A 68 -18.57 -11.25 -9.32
N LEU A 69 -17.64 -10.90 -8.44
CA LEU A 69 -17.91 -10.29 -7.13
C LEU A 69 -17.73 -8.77 -7.13
N LYS A 70 -17.53 -8.16 -8.30
CA LYS A 70 -17.36 -6.70 -8.44
C LYS A 70 -18.49 -5.93 -7.75
N GLY A 71 -18.10 -4.89 -7.02
CA GLY A 71 -19.01 -4.02 -6.27
C GLY A 71 -19.34 -4.51 -4.87
N LEU A 72 -19.00 -5.75 -4.51
CA LEU A 72 -19.15 -6.22 -3.15
C LEU A 72 -18.10 -5.57 -2.23
N THR A 73 -18.55 -5.14 -1.06
CA THR A 73 -17.68 -4.57 -0.03
C THR A 73 -17.46 -5.56 1.10
N GLY A 74 -16.27 -5.51 1.70
CA GLY A 74 -15.91 -6.37 2.82
C GLY A 74 -14.80 -5.76 3.66
N PHE A 75 -14.19 -6.59 4.50
CA PHE A 75 -13.05 -6.22 5.32
C PHE A 75 -11.82 -7.02 4.90
N TYR A 76 -10.70 -6.33 4.75
CA TYR A 76 -9.41 -6.93 4.49
C TYR A 76 -8.91 -7.65 5.76
N ILE A 77 -8.54 -8.93 5.61
CA ILE A 77 -7.97 -9.76 6.65
C ILE A 77 -6.60 -10.23 6.21
N LYS A 78 -5.61 -9.93 7.05
CA LYS A 78 -4.24 -10.39 6.86
C LYS A 78 -4.05 -11.73 7.56
N HIS A 79 -3.55 -12.74 6.85
CA HIS A 79 -3.38 -14.07 7.42
C HIS A 79 -1.88 -14.43 7.49
N LYS A 80 -1.33 -14.55 8.71
CA LYS A 80 0.10 -14.88 8.87
C LYS A 80 0.44 -16.21 8.19
N GLY A 81 1.38 -16.18 7.25
CA GLY A 81 1.89 -17.36 6.54
C GLY A 81 0.93 -17.96 5.50
N LYS A 82 -0.13 -17.25 5.10
CA LYS A 82 -1.08 -17.65 4.04
C LYS A 82 -1.44 -16.45 3.17
N ALA A 83 -2.15 -16.70 2.06
CA ALA A 83 -2.70 -15.63 1.22
C ALA A 83 -3.66 -14.74 2.01
N ASP A 84 -3.56 -13.43 1.77
CA ASP A 84 -4.47 -12.44 2.34
C ASP A 84 -5.87 -12.60 1.76
N LYS A 85 -6.89 -12.20 2.54
CA LYS A 85 -8.29 -12.45 2.20
C LYS A 85 -9.14 -11.21 2.39
N VAL A 86 -10.26 -11.15 1.65
CA VAL A 86 -11.37 -10.24 1.94
C VAL A 86 -12.53 -11.06 2.48
N VAL A 87 -13.09 -10.63 3.61
CA VAL A 87 -14.34 -11.18 4.13
C VAL A 87 -15.51 -10.32 3.71
N ILE A 88 -16.43 -10.93 2.96
CA ILE A 88 -17.66 -10.31 2.47
C ILE A 88 -18.83 -10.96 3.20
N SER A 89 -19.74 -10.15 3.74
CA SER A 89 -20.98 -10.65 4.33
C SER A 89 -22.13 -10.52 3.34
N ILE A 90 -22.84 -11.61 3.09
CA ILE A 90 -24.03 -11.64 2.24
C ILE A 90 -25.24 -11.71 3.16
N GLU A 91 -25.87 -10.55 3.40
CA GLU A 91 -26.93 -10.39 4.38
C GLU A 91 -28.15 -11.28 4.11
N LEU A 92 -28.55 -11.41 2.84
CA LEU A 92 -29.65 -12.29 2.41
C LEU A 92 -29.43 -13.74 2.82
N LEU A 93 -28.17 -14.19 2.84
CA LEU A 93 -27.81 -15.56 3.17
C LEU A 93 -27.45 -15.75 4.65
N GLN A 94 -27.37 -14.67 5.43
CA GLN A 94 -26.85 -14.66 6.81
C GLN A 94 -25.49 -15.39 6.90
N ARG A 95 -24.64 -15.20 5.89
CA ARG A 95 -23.35 -15.91 5.74
C ARG A 95 -22.26 -14.95 5.31
N SER A 96 -21.03 -15.25 5.72
CA SER A 96 -19.83 -14.56 5.26
C SER A 96 -18.94 -15.49 4.45
N LEU A 97 -18.30 -14.96 3.42
CA LEU A 97 -17.35 -15.66 2.57
C LEU A 97 -15.98 -14.98 2.69
N ALA A 98 -14.93 -15.77 2.87
CA ALA A 98 -13.55 -15.30 2.79
C ALA A 98 -12.99 -15.67 1.41
N VAL A 99 -12.57 -14.66 0.65
CA VAL A 99 -12.02 -14.84 -0.71
C VAL A 99 -10.56 -14.40 -0.72
N GLU A 100 -9.69 -15.19 -1.36
CA GLU A 100 -8.27 -14.88 -1.47
C GLU A 100 -8.01 -13.71 -2.43
N ILE A 101 -7.06 -12.85 -2.07
CA ILE A 101 -6.77 -11.59 -2.80
C ILE A 101 -5.87 -11.82 -4.01
N GLU A 102 -5.11 -12.91 -4.06
CA GLU A 102 -4.21 -13.20 -5.18
C GLU A 102 -4.93 -13.19 -6.55
N ASP A 103 -6.24 -13.48 -6.55
CA ASP A 103 -7.09 -13.47 -7.76
C ASP A 103 -8.05 -12.26 -7.85
N LEU A 104 -7.95 -11.27 -6.97
CA LEU A 104 -8.89 -10.15 -6.90
C LEU A 104 -8.21 -8.79 -7.01
N SER A 105 -8.79 -7.94 -7.85
CA SER A 105 -8.55 -6.49 -7.82
C SER A 105 -9.42 -5.85 -6.74
N VAL A 106 -8.81 -5.27 -5.71
CA VAL A 106 -9.49 -4.64 -4.56
C VAL A 106 -9.01 -3.21 -4.32
N GLU A 107 -9.92 -2.33 -3.93
CA GLU A 107 -9.61 -0.96 -3.53
C GLU A 107 -10.09 -0.66 -2.11
N LYS A 108 -9.29 0.10 -1.37
CA LYS A 108 -9.67 0.63 -0.06
C LYS A 108 -10.74 1.71 -0.23
N ILE A 109 -11.81 1.61 0.54
CA ILE A 109 -12.86 2.62 0.61
C ILE A 109 -12.83 3.32 1.98
N ASN A 110 -13.00 4.64 1.97
CA ASN A 110 -12.95 5.47 3.18
C ASN A 110 -14.30 5.50 3.90
#